data_AF-A0A7C5LPH0-F1
#
_entry.id   AF-A0A7C5LPH0-F1
#
_cell.length_a   1.000
_cell.length_b   1.000
_cell.length_c   1.000
_cell.angle_alpha   90.00
_cell.angle_beta   90.00
_cell.angle_gamma   90.00
#
_symmetry.space_group_name_H-M   'P 1'
#
loop_
_entity.id
_entity.type
_entity.pdbx_description
1 polymer ?
#
loop_
_entity_poly.entity_id
_entity_poly.type
_entity_poly.pdbx_seq_one_letter_code
_entity_poly.pdbx_strand_id
1 'polypeptide(L)'
;MEQERQRLEELRQLVRYHQYRYYVLNSPEISDAAFDALYRELEAIEARHPEWVTPDSPTQRVGGEPQPGFRRVRHPRPILSLASVTDEDGLRAWLDRAQHLLPKGTQLDFVVEPKIDGLRIVLTYEDGLLVLGATRGDGEYGEDVTANLRTVRGVPLRIPVAPSPQPSSGEEGAVPHPDPLPRGERGQVPPRLVVAGEAYIPIHLFRALNRQLE
;
A
#
# COMPACT_ATOMS: atom_id res chain seq x y z
N MET A 1 7.44 8.12 33.04
CA MET A 1 7.44 6.78 32.42
C MET A 1 6.10 6.49 31.74
N GLU A 2 4.98 6.34 32.48
CA GLU A 2 3.67 6.02 31.86
C GLU A 2 3.17 7.10 30.88
N GLN A 3 3.23 8.38 31.27
CA GLN A 3 2.82 9.50 30.41
C GLN A 3 3.63 9.61 29.12
N GLU A 4 4.92 9.28 29.18
CA GLU A 4 5.81 9.37 28.01
C GLU A 4 5.58 8.20 27.05
N ARG A 5 5.30 7.01 27.59
CA ARG A 5 4.90 5.84 26.79
C ARG A 5 3.53 6.06 26.12
N GLN A 6 2.60 6.68 26.84
CA GLN A 6 1.32 7.08 26.25
C GLN A 6 1.51 8.11 25.12
N ARG A 7 2.34 9.14 25.36
CA ARG A 7 2.68 10.13 24.34
C ARG A 7 3.36 9.52 23.11
N LEU A 8 4.24 8.53 23.32
CA LEU A 8 4.88 7.78 22.23
C LEU A 8 3.83 7.11 21.33
N GLU A 9 2.85 6.44 21.92
CA GLU A 9 1.80 5.76 21.16
C GLU A 9 0.88 6.76 20.44
N GLU A 10 0.53 7.87 21.10
CA GLU A 10 -0.22 8.97 20.47
C GLU A 10 0.53 9.55 19.26
N LEU A 11 1.84 9.82 19.39
CA LEU A 11 2.67 10.33 18.31
C LEU A 11 2.74 9.36 17.15
N ARG A 12 2.90 8.05 17.41
CA ARG A 12 2.87 7.02 16.37
C ARG A 12 1.54 7.04 15.61
N GLN A 13 0.42 7.15 16.32
CA GLN A 13 -0.91 7.22 15.70
C GLN A 13 -1.10 8.50 14.89
N LEU A 14 -0.76 9.66 15.43
CA LEU A 14 -0.86 10.95 14.75
C LEU A 14 0.02 11.01 13.49
N VAL A 15 1.28 10.55 13.60
CA VAL A 15 2.20 10.53 12.46
C VAL A 15 1.66 9.59 11.37
N ARG A 16 1.19 8.38 11.71
CA ARG A 16 0.58 7.45 10.74
C ARG A 16 -0.65 8.05 10.08
N TYR A 17 -1.51 8.71 10.86
CA TYR A 17 -2.71 9.37 10.38
C TYR A 17 -2.36 10.47 9.36
N HIS A 18 -1.46 11.39 9.71
CA HIS A 18 -1.07 12.47 8.81
C HIS A 18 -0.28 11.97 7.60
N GLN A 19 0.53 10.91 7.74
CA GLN A 19 1.14 10.22 6.59
C GLN A 19 0.07 9.67 5.63
N TYR A 20 -0.96 9.01 6.15
CA TYR A 20 -2.06 8.50 5.32
C TYR A 20 -2.80 9.63 4.61
N ARG A 21 -3.14 10.71 5.32
CA ARG A 21 -3.79 11.89 4.73
C ARG A 21 -2.95 12.54 3.62
N TYR A 22 -1.64 12.66 3.85
CA TYR A 22 -0.72 13.28 2.91
C TYR A 22 -0.48 12.38 1.69
N TYR A 23 -0.05 11.14 1.90
CA TYR A 23 0.43 10.26 0.82
C TYR A 23 -0.67 9.43 0.14
N VAL A 24 -1.80 9.17 0.80
CA VAL A 24 -2.89 8.33 0.26
C VAL A 24 -4.10 9.17 -0.13
N LEU A 25 -4.58 10.02 0.78
CA LEU A 25 -5.78 10.83 0.50
C LEU A 25 -5.49 12.12 -0.27
N ASN A 26 -4.20 12.51 -0.38
CA ASN A 26 -3.79 13.81 -0.94
C ASN A 26 -4.59 14.99 -0.32
N SER A 27 -4.83 14.92 0.99
CA SER A 27 -5.68 15.85 1.74
C SER A 27 -5.06 16.14 3.12
N PRO A 28 -3.89 16.81 3.18
CA PRO A 28 -3.22 17.10 4.44
C PRO A 28 -4.04 18.07 5.32
N GLU A 29 -4.02 17.84 6.63
CA GLU A 29 -4.71 18.69 7.62
C GLU A 29 -3.78 19.63 8.38
N ILE A 30 -2.48 19.33 8.38
CA ILE A 30 -1.44 20.10 9.07
C ILE A 30 -0.36 20.48 8.08
N SER A 31 0.37 21.56 8.38
CA SER A 31 1.52 21.98 7.59
C SER A 31 2.70 21.03 7.74
N ASP A 32 3.60 21.04 6.77
CA ASP A 32 4.85 20.26 6.81
C ASP A 32 5.66 20.55 8.09
N ALA A 33 5.76 21.82 8.49
CA ALA A 33 6.45 22.21 9.72
C ALA A 33 5.82 21.63 11.00
N ALA A 34 4.49 21.52 11.04
CA ALA A 34 3.78 20.90 12.15
C ALA A 34 3.99 19.38 12.16
N PHE A 35 3.95 18.75 10.98
CA PHE A 35 4.27 17.33 10.83
C PHE A 35 5.71 17.02 11.28
N ASP A 36 6.67 17.82 10.84
CA ASP A 36 8.09 17.69 11.22
C ASP A 36 8.32 17.87 12.73
N ALA A 37 7.50 18.68 13.40
CA ALA A 37 7.53 18.81 14.85
C ALA A 37 7.07 17.51 15.54
N LEU A 38 5.94 16.93 15.09
CA LEU A 38 5.45 15.64 15.60
C LEU A 38 6.47 14.51 15.38
N TYR A 39 7.06 14.48 14.18
CA TYR A 39 8.03 13.45 13.81
C TYR A 39 9.32 13.55 14.64
N ARG A 40 9.85 14.77 14.85
CA ARG A 40 11.03 15.00 15.70
C ARG A 40 10.77 14.65 17.17
N GLU A 41 9.56 14.93 17.68
CA GLU A 41 9.18 14.55 19.04
C GLU A 41 9.17 13.02 19.20
N LEU A 42 8.63 12.31 18.21
CA LEU A 42 8.63 10.84 18.15
C LEU A 42 10.07 10.29 18.17
N GLU A 43 10.95 10.80 17.31
CA GLU A 43 12.36 10.41 17.26
C GLU A 43 13.07 10.66 18.60
N ALA A 44 12.81 11.80 19.24
CA ALA A 44 13.43 12.16 20.51
C ALA A 44 12.99 11.27 21.68
N ILE A 45 11.75 10.76 21.67
CA ILE A 45 11.30 9.80 22.68
C ILE A 45 11.93 8.43 22.42
N GLU A 46 11.93 7.96 21.17
CA GLU A 46 12.51 6.67 20.80
C GLU A 46 14.03 6.60 21.00
N ALA A 47 14.74 7.71 20.80
CA ALA A 47 16.16 7.81 21.11
C ALA A 47 16.45 7.70 22.61
N ARG A 48 15.53 8.15 23.47
CA ARG A 48 15.66 8.07 24.94
C ARG A 48 15.24 6.72 25.50
N HIS A 49 14.35 6.01 24.82
CA HIS A 49 13.83 4.69 25.19
C HIS A 49 13.94 3.70 24.02
N PRO A 50 15.17 3.25 23.66
CA PRO A 50 15.37 2.32 22.55
C PRO A 50 14.59 1.00 22.69
N GLU A 51 14.32 0.58 23.93
CA GLU A 51 13.53 -0.62 24.24
C GLU A 51 12.03 -0.49 23.91
N TRP A 52 11.54 0.72 23.64
CA TRP A 52 10.14 0.96 23.22
C TRP A 52 9.98 1.02 21.71
N VAL A 53 11.07 1.01 20.94
CA VAL A 53 11.03 1.07 19.48
C VAL A 53 10.40 -0.20 18.92
N THR A 54 9.34 -0.03 18.13
CA THR A 54 8.66 -1.15 17.45
C THR A 54 9.05 -1.20 15.98
N PRO A 55 9.09 -2.39 15.35
CA PRO A 55 9.43 -2.53 13.92
C PRO A 55 8.51 -1.76 12.96
N ASP A 56 7.31 -1.39 13.41
CA ASP A 56 6.29 -0.65 12.66
C ASP A 56 6.22 0.84 13.01
N SER A 57 7.17 1.33 13.81
CA SER A 57 7.24 2.75 14.12
C SER A 57 7.55 3.56 12.86
N PRO A 58 6.91 4.73 12.65
CA PRO A 58 7.17 5.60 11.49
C PRO A 58 8.65 5.98 11.29
N THR A 59 9.47 5.93 12.33
CA THR A 59 10.92 6.21 12.29
C THR A 59 11.74 5.06 11.73
N GLN A 60 11.23 3.82 11.75
CA GLN A 60 11.93 2.61 11.31
C GLN A 60 11.85 2.40 9.79
N ARG A 61 11.98 3.50 9.04
CA ARG A 61 11.92 3.53 7.56
C ARG A 61 13.28 3.74 6.90
N VAL A 62 14.36 3.80 7.68
CA VAL A 62 15.72 3.99 7.14
C VAL A 62 16.10 2.76 6.32
N GLY A 63 16.56 2.97 5.09
CA GLY A 63 17.21 1.92 4.32
C GLY A 63 18.47 1.52 5.08
N GLY A 64 18.51 0.28 5.58
CA GLY A 64 19.69 -0.26 6.26
C GLY A 64 20.90 -0.33 5.32
N GLU A 65 21.96 -1.02 5.76
CA GLU A 65 23.11 -1.26 4.88
C GLU A 65 22.67 -1.88 3.54
N PRO A 66 23.29 -1.46 2.42
CA PRO A 66 23.01 -2.06 1.11
C PRO A 66 23.15 -3.58 1.21
N GLN A 67 22.08 -4.31 0.90
CA GLN A 67 22.15 -5.76 0.91
C GLN A 67 23.12 -6.24 -0.17
N PRO A 68 23.94 -7.27 0.08
CA PRO A 68 24.94 -7.77 -0.86
C PRO A 68 24.34 -8.35 -2.15
N GLY A 69 23.02 -8.51 -2.20
CA GLY A 69 22.26 -8.89 -3.38
C GLY A 69 20.78 -9.07 -3.03
N PHE A 70 19.93 -9.22 -4.04
CA PHE A 70 18.52 -9.49 -3.84
C PHE A 70 18.26 -10.98 -3.65
N ARG A 71 17.54 -11.33 -2.57
CA ARG A 71 17.07 -12.69 -2.35
C ARG A 71 15.92 -12.99 -3.30
N ARG A 72 15.97 -14.12 -4.01
CA ARG A 72 14.84 -14.60 -4.83
C ARG A 72 13.70 -15.06 -3.93
N VAL A 73 12.48 -14.64 -4.22
CA VAL A 73 11.28 -14.94 -3.43
C VAL A 73 10.20 -15.51 -4.35
N ARG A 74 9.56 -16.59 -3.93
CA ARG A 74 8.43 -17.17 -4.66
C ARG A 74 7.14 -16.44 -4.30
N HIS A 75 6.38 -16.06 -5.30
CA HIS A 75 5.07 -15.44 -5.09
C HIS A 75 4.05 -16.48 -4.60
N PRO A 76 3.10 -16.08 -3.73
CA PRO A 76 2.07 -16.99 -3.25
C PRO A 76 1.11 -17.44 -4.36
N ARG A 77 0.99 -16.65 -5.43
CA ARG A 77 0.27 -16.95 -6.67
C ARG A 77 1.01 -16.33 -7.85
N PRO A 78 0.93 -16.92 -9.06
CA PRO A 78 1.50 -16.31 -10.26
C PRO A 78 0.96 -14.90 -10.50
N ILE A 79 1.86 -13.95 -10.76
CA ILE A 79 1.53 -12.58 -11.12
C ILE A 79 1.43 -12.50 -12.65
N LEU A 80 0.20 -12.34 -13.13
CA LEU A 80 -0.11 -12.30 -14.55
C LEU A 80 0.29 -10.96 -15.19
N SER A 81 0.50 -11.00 -16.50
CA SER A 81 0.56 -9.81 -17.35
C SER A 81 -0.81 -9.54 -17.94
N LEU A 82 -1.07 -8.29 -18.32
CA LEU A 82 -2.26 -7.91 -19.09
C LEU A 82 -1.95 -7.98 -20.58
N ALA A 83 -2.95 -8.39 -21.38
CA ALA A 83 -2.93 -8.22 -22.82
C ALA A 83 -3.21 -6.75 -23.17
N SER A 84 -2.61 -6.27 -24.25
CA SER A 84 -2.76 -4.90 -24.72
C SER A 84 -3.72 -4.82 -25.90
N VAL A 85 -4.48 -3.73 -25.94
CA VAL A 85 -5.30 -3.31 -27.08
C VAL A 85 -4.96 -1.85 -27.34
N THR A 86 -4.80 -1.48 -28.61
CA THR A 86 -4.32 -0.14 -29.03
C THR A 86 -5.35 0.68 -29.77
N ASP A 87 -6.50 0.09 -30.13
CA ASP A 87 -7.55 0.71 -30.91
C ASP A 87 -8.95 0.28 -30.43
N GLU A 88 -9.96 1.01 -30.90
CA GLU A 88 -11.34 0.80 -30.50
C GLU A 88 -11.91 -0.54 -30.99
N ASP A 89 -11.56 -0.95 -32.21
CA ASP A 89 -12.04 -2.21 -32.81
C ASP A 89 -11.53 -3.42 -32.02
N GLY A 90 -10.26 -3.41 -31.61
CA GLY A 90 -9.67 -4.43 -30.76
C GLY A 90 -10.33 -4.49 -29.38
N LEU A 91 -10.77 -3.34 -28.84
CA LEU A 91 -11.45 -3.28 -27.56
C LEU A 91 -12.86 -3.87 -27.66
N ARG A 92 -13.59 -3.52 -28.73
CA ARG A 92 -14.91 -4.11 -29.04
C ARG A 92 -14.81 -5.62 -29.24
N ALA A 93 -13.81 -6.08 -30.00
CA ALA A 93 -13.57 -7.50 -30.19
C ALA A 93 -13.21 -8.23 -28.88
N TRP A 94 -12.46 -7.59 -27.97
CA TRP A 94 -12.21 -8.14 -26.64
C TRP A 94 -13.50 -8.24 -25.81
N LEU A 95 -14.32 -7.19 -25.81
CA LEU A 95 -15.60 -7.16 -25.11
C LEU A 95 -16.52 -8.28 -25.60
N ASP A 96 -16.63 -8.44 -26.92
CA ASP A 96 -17.42 -9.51 -27.53
C ASP A 96 -16.94 -10.87 -27.04
N ARG A 97 -15.62 -11.14 -27.08
CA ARG A 97 -15.06 -12.40 -26.56
C ARG A 97 -15.38 -12.61 -25.09
N ALA A 98 -15.24 -11.58 -24.25
CA ALA A 98 -15.55 -11.67 -22.82
C ALA A 98 -17.03 -12.01 -22.58
N GLN A 99 -17.93 -11.39 -23.33
CA GLN A 99 -19.38 -11.61 -23.21
C GLN A 99 -19.80 -13.02 -23.65
N HIS A 100 -19.13 -13.59 -24.66
CA HIS A 100 -19.37 -14.98 -25.10
C HIS A 100 -18.94 -16.03 -24.07
N LEU A 101 -18.07 -15.69 -23.12
CA LEU A 101 -17.67 -16.59 -22.03
C LEU A 101 -18.69 -16.65 -20.89
N LEU A 102 -19.70 -15.77 -20.91
CA LEU A 102 -20.67 -15.62 -19.83
C LEU A 102 -22.07 -16.14 -20.23
N PRO A 103 -22.93 -16.45 -19.24
CA PRO A 103 -24.32 -16.78 -19.51
C PRO A 103 -25.03 -15.68 -20.31
N LYS A 104 -25.94 -16.06 -21.21
CA LYS A 104 -26.73 -15.11 -21.99
C LYS A 104 -27.50 -14.14 -21.08
N GLY A 105 -27.47 -12.85 -21.43
CA GLY A 105 -28.13 -11.79 -20.66
C GLY A 105 -27.32 -11.25 -19.48
N THR A 106 -26.10 -11.75 -19.25
CA THR A 106 -25.20 -11.17 -18.24
C THR A 106 -24.83 -9.74 -18.61
N GLN A 107 -25.06 -8.80 -17.69
CA GLN A 107 -24.53 -7.44 -17.78
C GLN A 107 -23.13 -7.41 -17.18
N LEU A 108 -22.19 -6.79 -17.91
CA LEU A 108 -20.80 -6.64 -17.49
C LEU A 108 -20.59 -5.23 -16.96
N ASP A 109 -20.15 -5.16 -15.71
CA ASP A 109 -19.62 -3.93 -15.12
C ASP A 109 -18.08 -3.91 -15.23
N PHE A 110 -17.51 -2.71 -15.32
CA PHE A 110 -16.07 -2.52 -15.47
C PHE A 110 -15.55 -1.53 -14.44
N VAL A 111 -14.39 -1.86 -13.87
CA VAL A 111 -13.54 -0.91 -13.15
C VAL A 111 -12.47 -0.46 -14.12
N VAL A 112 -12.37 0.87 -14.33
CA VAL A 112 -11.38 1.46 -15.22
C VAL A 112 -10.32 2.15 -14.36
N GLU A 113 -9.08 1.67 -14.48
CA GLU A 113 -7.93 2.20 -13.74
C GLU A 113 -6.88 2.75 -14.72
N PRO A 114 -6.24 3.90 -14.42
CA PRO A 114 -5.09 4.35 -15.18
C PRO A 114 -3.97 3.31 -15.15
N LYS A 115 -3.41 2.99 -16.32
CA LYS A 115 -2.22 2.14 -16.39
C LYS A 115 -0.99 2.94 -15.94
N ILE A 116 -0.59 2.72 -14.68
CA ILE A 116 0.65 3.29 -14.14
C ILE A 116 1.85 2.67 -14.84
N ASP A 117 2.77 3.51 -15.29
CA ASP A 117 4.04 3.09 -15.87
C ASP A 117 5.11 3.08 -14.78
N GLY A 118 5.42 1.89 -14.28
CA GLY A 118 6.28 1.70 -13.13
C GLY A 118 6.76 0.27 -13.01
N LEU A 119 7.04 -0.14 -11.78
CA LEU A 119 7.46 -1.50 -11.45
C LEU A 119 6.40 -2.18 -10.58
N ARG A 120 5.96 -3.35 -11.01
CA ARG A 120 5.01 -4.18 -10.25
C ARG A 120 5.67 -4.69 -8.97
N ILE A 121 5.03 -4.39 -7.85
CA ILE A 121 5.44 -4.79 -6.50
C ILE A 121 4.33 -5.61 -5.85
N VAL A 122 4.73 -6.58 -5.03
CA VAL A 122 3.84 -7.35 -4.15
C VAL A 122 4.29 -7.19 -2.70
N LEU A 123 3.38 -6.71 -1.87
CA LEU A 123 3.55 -6.56 -0.44
C LEU A 123 2.81 -7.68 0.28
N THR A 124 3.46 -8.33 1.23
CA THR A 124 2.84 -9.28 2.15
C THR A 124 2.82 -8.69 3.54
N TYR A 125 1.63 -8.65 4.12
CA TYR A 125 1.37 -8.26 5.49
C TYR A 125 0.93 -9.48 6.29
N GLU A 126 1.47 -9.65 7.50
CA GLU A 126 1.03 -10.65 8.47
C GLU A 126 0.57 -9.93 9.72
N ASP A 127 -0.66 -10.23 10.17
CA ASP A 127 -1.35 -9.51 11.25
C ASP A 127 -1.31 -7.97 11.09
N GLY A 128 -1.35 -7.53 9.83
CA GLY A 128 -1.27 -6.15 9.42
C GLY A 128 0.12 -5.52 9.41
N LEU A 129 1.19 -6.23 9.75
CA LEU A 129 2.57 -5.75 9.68
C LEU A 129 3.23 -6.10 8.36
N LEU A 130 3.96 -5.16 7.75
CA LEU A 130 4.72 -5.42 6.51
C LEU A 130 5.90 -6.35 6.80
N VAL A 131 5.81 -7.59 6.32
CA VAL A 131 6.85 -8.60 6.51
C VAL A 131 7.70 -8.83 5.27
N LEU A 132 7.16 -8.60 4.08
CA LEU A 132 7.86 -8.84 2.81
C LEU A 132 7.35 -7.91 1.72
N GLY A 133 8.27 -7.36 0.93
CA GLY A 133 7.97 -6.69 -0.32
C GLY A 133 8.84 -7.26 -1.44
N ALA A 134 8.23 -7.66 -2.55
CA ALA A 134 8.91 -8.31 -3.66
C ALA A 134 8.60 -7.66 -5.00
N THR A 135 9.56 -7.66 -5.92
CA THR A 135 9.33 -7.30 -7.33
C THR A 135 8.51 -8.39 -8.03
N ARG A 136 7.93 -8.10 -9.20
CA ARG A 136 7.26 -9.15 -10.01
C ARG A 136 8.24 -10.24 -10.47
N GLY A 137 9.43 -9.84 -10.94
CA GLY A 137 10.37 -10.74 -11.61
C GLY A 137 9.74 -11.45 -12.81
N ASP A 138 9.84 -12.78 -12.85
CA ASP A 138 9.28 -13.62 -13.92
C ASP A 138 7.77 -13.90 -13.76
N GLY A 139 7.17 -13.44 -12.67
CA GLY A 139 5.77 -13.65 -12.32
C GLY A 139 5.53 -14.84 -11.38
N GLU A 140 6.45 -15.80 -11.29
CA GLU A 140 6.46 -16.83 -10.25
C GLU A 140 7.44 -16.50 -9.13
N TYR A 141 8.58 -15.90 -9.49
CA TYR A 141 9.62 -15.46 -8.58
C TYR A 141 9.96 -13.99 -8.80
N GLY A 142 10.10 -13.28 -7.69
CA GLY A 142 10.58 -11.91 -7.62
C GLY A 142 11.86 -11.80 -6.78
N GLU A 143 12.23 -10.56 -6.53
CA GLU A 143 13.36 -10.17 -5.69
C GLU A 143 12.85 -9.51 -4.41
N ASP A 144 13.42 -9.89 -3.26
CA ASP A 144 13.13 -9.26 -1.97
C ASP A 144 13.68 -7.83 -1.94
N VAL A 145 12.77 -6.86 -2.01
CA VAL A 145 13.05 -5.43 -1.97
C VAL A 145 12.38 -4.79 -0.74
N THR A 146 12.18 -5.57 0.33
CA THR A 146 11.47 -5.12 1.55
C THR A 146 12.12 -3.89 2.16
N ALA A 147 13.46 -3.87 2.26
CA ALA A 147 14.19 -2.73 2.80
C ALA A 147 13.93 -1.45 1.99
N ASN A 148 13.96 -1.54 0.66
CA ASN A 148 13.70 -0.42 -0.24
C ASN A 148 12.24 0.07 -0.07
N LEU A 149 11.28 -0.85 -0.03
CA LEU A 149 9.85 -0.51 0.08
C LEU A 149 9.48 0.11 1.44
N ARG A 150 10.19 -0.22 2.52
CA ARG A 150 10.02 0.47 3.82
C ARG A 150 10.34 1.96 3.75
N THR A 151 11.25 2.36 2.86
CA THR A 151 11.60 3.78 2.64
C THR A 151 10.51 4.55 1.90
N VAL A 152 9.64 3.87 1.15
CA VAL A 152 8.55 4.48 0.39
C VAL A 152 7.45 4.93 1.33
N ARG A 153 7.28 6.25 1.48
CA ARG A 153 6.36 6.85 2.46
C ARG A 153 4.89 6.49 2.24
N GLY A 154 4.48 6.28 0.98
CA GLY A 154 3.13 5.82 0.63
C GLY A 154 2.85 4.35 1.00
N VAL A 155 3.88 3.56 1.30
CA VAL A 155 3.71 2.17 1.77
C VAL A 155 3.56 2.19 3.29
N PRO A 156 2.41 1.77 3.86
CA PRO A 156 2.25 1.68 5.30
C PRO A 156 3.04 0.49 5.86
N LEU A 157 3.77 0.69 6.97
CA LEU A 157 4.44 -0.41 7.69
C LEU A 157 3.43 -1.28 8.47
N ARG A 158 2.30 -0.68 8.84
CA ARG A 158 1.15 -1.35 9.45
C ARG A 158 -0.13 -0.94 8.70
N ILE A 159 -0.98 -1.89 8.34
CA ILE A 159 -2.27 -1.60 7.70
C ILE A 159 -3.09 -0.67 8.62
N PRO A 160 -3.50 0.51 8.13
CA PRO A 160 -4.34 1.41 8.90
C PRO A 160 -5.72 0.77 9.03
N VAL A 161 -6.09 0.40 10.25
CA VAL A 161 -7.42 -0.10 10.57
C VAL A 161 -8.07 0.97 11.40
N ALA A 162 -9.09 1.64 10.85
CA ALA A 162 -9.93 2.47 11.67
C ALA A 162 -10.63 1.58 12.71
N PRO A 163 -10.77 2.02 13.98
CA PRO A 163 -11.77 1.40 14.85
C PRO A 163 -13.10 1.47 14.11
N SER A 164 -13.74 0.32 13.94
CA SER A 164 -14.96 0.21 13.14
C SER A 164 -15.95 1.27 13.58
N PRO A 165 -16.40 2.17 12.69
CA PRO A 165 -17.56 2.98 13.03
C PRO A 165 -18.70 2.01 13.31
N GLN A 166 -19.33 2.15 14.48
CA GLN A 166 -20.59 1.47 14.78
C GLN A 166 -21.51 1.69 13.58
N PRO A 167 -22.20 0.65 13.06
CA PRO A 167 -23.01 0.80 11.87
C PRO A 167 -24.03 1.90 12.10
N SER A 168 -23.85 3.04 11.43
CA SER A 168 -24.92 4.02 11.28
C SER A 168 -26.03 3.34 10.50
N SER A 169 -27.17 3.17 11.16
CA SER A 169 -28.40 2.69 10.55
C SER A 169 -28.78 3.64 9.42
N GLY A 170 -28.49 3.26 8.17
CA GLY A 170 -29.01 3.93 6.99
C GLY A 170 -28.03 4.07 5.84
N GLU A 171 -27.73 2.97 5.14
CA GLU A 171 -27.38 3.02 3.71
C GLU A 171 -28.11 1.85 3.01
N GLU A 172 -29.40 2.06 2.73
CA GLU A 172 -30.13 1.28 1.73
C GLU A 172 -29.73 1.80 0.35
N GLY A 173 -29.02 0.98 -0.44
CA GLY A 173 -28.71 1.34 -1.83
C GLY A 173 -27.55 0.61 -2.50
N ALA A 174 -26.69 -0.11 -1.76
CA ALA A 174 -25.60 -0.85 -2.38
C ALA A 174 -26.13 -2.10 -3.10
N VAL A 175 -25.96 -2.15 -4.43
CA VAL A 175 -26.25 -3.32 -5.26
C VAL A 175 -25.42 -4.51 -4.73
N PRO A 176 -26.03 -5.64 -4.34
CA PRO A 176 -25.29 -6.74 -3.75
C PRO A 176 -24.46 -7.45 -4.83
N HIS A 177 -23.15 -7.55 -4.60
CA HIS A 177 -22.27 -8.40 -5.40
C HIS A 177 -22.70 -9.88 -5.20
N PRO A 178 -22.81 -10.69 -6.26
CA PRO A 178 -23.34 -12.07 -6.19
C PRO A 178 -22.45 -13.05 -5.43
N ASP A 179 -21.23 -12.65 -5.06
CA ASP A 179 -20.32 -13.42 -4.22
C ASP A 179 -19.80 -12.50 -3.12
N PRO A 180 -20.37 -12.54 -1.90
CA PRO A 180 -19.82 -11.77 -0.80
C PRO A 180 -18.47 -12.39 -0.47
N LEU A 181 -17.37 -11.70 -0.86
CA LEU A 181 -16.05 -11.95 -0.28
C LEU A 181 -16.23 -12.19 1.22
N PRO A 182 -15.57 -13.21 1.81
CA PRO A 182 -15.74 -13.52 3.23
C PRO A 182 -15.55 -12.22 4.00
N ARG A 183 -16.65 -11.75 4.59
CA ARG A 183 -16.64 -10.51 5.35
C ARG A 183 -15.81 -10.83 6.58
N GLY A 184 -14.50 -10.55 6.52
CA GLY A 184 -13.72 -10.36 7.73
C GLY A 184 -14.51 -9.42 8.63
N GLU A 185 -14.47 -9.66 9.94
CA GLU A 185 -15.10 -8.76 10.91
C GLU A 185 -14.71 -7.33 10.54
N ARG A 186 -15.70 -6.48 10.23
CA ARG A 186 -15.43 -5.13 9.71
C ARG A 186 -14.47 -4.46 10.69
N GLY A 187 -13.33 -3.99 10.18
CA GLY A 187 -12.27 -3.38 10.98
C GLY A 187 -11.27 -4.36 11.62
N GLN A 188 -11.07 -5.55 11.06
CA GLN A 188 -9.90 -6.38 11.37
C GLN A 188 -9.07 -6.65 10.11
N VAL A 189 -7.73 -6.66 10.26
CA VAL A 189 -6.84 -7.06 9.18
C VAL A 189 -6.87 -8.59 9.06
N PRO A 190 -6.94 -9.15 7.84
CA PRO A 190 -6.74 -10.58 7.65
C PRO A 190 -5.38 -11.03 8.23
N PRO A 191 -5.27 -12.25 8.79
CA PRO A 191 -4.00 -12.77 9.31
C PRO A 191 -2.86 -12.71 8.30
N ARG A 192 -3.20 -12.85 7.02
CA ARG A 192 -2.28 -12.67 5.91
C ARG A 192 -2.96 -11.90 4.79
N LEU A 193 -2.38 -10.76 4.41
CA LEU A 193 -2.86 -9.90 3.32
C LEU A 193 -1.74 -9.72 2.29
N VAL A 194 -2.05 -9.99 1.03
CA VAL A 194 -1.12 -9.76 -0.10
C VAL A 194 -1.69 -8.64 -0.95
N VAL A 195 -0.93 -7.55 -1.08
CA VAL A 195 -1.31 -6.37 -1.86
C VAL A 195 -0.39 -6.28 -3.07
N ALA A 196 -0.94 -6.23 -4.27
CA ALA A 196 -0.19 -6.04 -5.49
C ALA A 196 -0.47 -4.64 -6.07
N GLY A 197 0.58 -3.91 -6.44
CA GLY A 197 0.47 -2.56 -6.97
C GLY A 197 1.70 -2.16 -7.76
N GLU A 198 1.75 -0.90 -8.19
CA GLU A 198 2.84 -0.37 -9.00
C GLU A 198 3.62 0.69 -8.21
N ALA A 199 4.93 0.51 -8.11
CA ALA A 199 5.83 1.57 -7.64
C ALA A 199 6.28 2.42 -8.83
N TYR A 200 6.17 3.73 -8.72
CA TYR A 200 6.53 4.66 -9.79
C TYR A 200 7.15 5.93 -9.22
N ILE A 201 7.83 6.70 -10.08
CA ILE A 201 8.41 7.99 -9.74
C ILE A 201 7.59 9.09 -10.44
N PRO A 202 7.01 10.05 -9.72
CA PRO A 202 6.35 11.20 -10.33
C PRO A 202 7.29 11.96 -11.27
N ILE A 203 6.76 12.44 -12.40
CA ILE A 203 7.54 13.09 -13.48
C ILE A 203 8.44 14.22 -12.95
N HIS A 204 7.97 15.02 -11.99
CA HIS A 204 8.75 16.13 -11.44
C HIS A 204 9.97 15.65 -10.63
N LEU A 205 9.84 14.56 -9.86
CA LEU A 205 10.96 13.93 -9.14
C LEU A 205 11.92 13.24 -10.11
N PHE A 206 11.41 12.54 -11.12
CA PHE A 206 12.23 11.92 -12.16
C PHE A 206 13.11 12.97 -12.87
N ARG A 207 12.53 14.12 -13.24
CA ARG A 207 13.29 15.24 -13.83
C ARG A 207 14.31 15.84 -12.87
N ALA A 208 13.99 15.93 -11.57
CA ALA A 208 14.92 16.44 -10.57
C ALA A 208 16.12 15.51 -10.37
N LEU A 209 15.87 14.20 -10.33
CA LEU A 209 16.91 13.18 -10.26
C LEU A 209 17.85 13.25 -11.47
N ASN A 210 17.30 13.33 -12.68
CA ASN A 210 18.13 13.41 -13.90
C ASN A 210 19.06 14.63 -13.90
N ARG A 211 18.59 15.80 -13.43
CA ARG A 211 19.44 16.99 -13.29
C ARG A 211 20.59 16.85 -12.30
N GLN A 212 20.50 15.92 -11.34
CA GLN A 212 21.58 15.65 -10.39
C GLN A 212 22.62 14.66 -10.93
N LEU A 213 22.26 13.91 -11.97
CA LEU A 213 23.11 12.90 -12.60
C LEU A 213 23.85 13.42 -13.84
N GLU A 214 23.47 14.61 -14.32
CA GLU A 214 24.18 15.41 -15.33
C GLU A 214 25.30 16.25 -14.70
#